data_AF-A0A919CY72-F1
#
_entry.id   AF-A0A919CY72-F1
#
_cell.length_a   1.000
_cell.length_b   1.000
_cell.length_c   1.000
_cell.angle_alpha   90.00
_cell.angle_beta   90.00
_cell.angle_gamma   90.00
#
_symmetry.space_group_name_H-M   'P 1'
#
loop_
_entity.id
_entity.type
_entity.pdbx_description
1 polymer ?
#
loop_
_entity_poly.entity_id
_entity_poly.type
_entity_poly.pdbx_seq_one_letter_code
_entity_poly.pdbx_strand_id
1 'polypeptide(L)'
;MWKPDRFARSLIDLVTMVDTLRGRGIGFQVLTGALADIDPGTADGRSMLQVVGAMGESERSLIKERARAGLDAAKAQGRTGGRPTVVDEDVLTVARGR
;
A
#
# COMPACT_ATOMS: atom_id res chain seq x y z
N MET A 1 -14.66 -12.31 8.08
CA MET A 1 -14.51 -11.03 7.36
C MET A 1 -14.55 -11.28 5.85
N TRP A 2 -15.19 -10.42 5.03
CA TRP A 2 -15.31 -10.64 3.57
C TRP A 2 -13.97 -10.69 2.80
N LYS A 3 -13.16 -9.61 2.84
CA LYS A 3 -11.85 -9.52 2.15
C LYS A 3 -10.83 -8.76 3.00
N PRO A 4 -9.59 -9.24 3.14
CA PRO A 4 -8.59 -8.68 4.07
C PRO A 4 -8.22 -7.21 3.78
N ASP A 5 -8.34 -6.75 2.54
CA ASP A 5 -8.06 -5.36 2.12
C ASP A 5 -8.95 -4.31 2.83
N ARG A 6 -10.09 -4.75 3.37
CA ARG A 6 -11.02 -3.87 4.11
C ARG A 6 -10.77 -3.82 5.62
N PHE A 7 -9.75 -4.51 6.12
CA PHE A 7 -9.44 -4.60 7.55
C PHE A 7 -8.06 -4.04 7.87
N ALA A 8 -7.09 -4.25 6.98
CA ALA A 8 -5.72 -3.78 7.18
C ALA A 8 -5.23 -2.96 5.98
N ARG A 9 -4.35 -1.98 6.25
CA ARG A 9 -3.74 -1.11 5.23
C ARG A 9 -2.48 -1.70 4.58
N SER A 10 -1.97 -2.81 5.11
CA SER A 10 -0.82 -3.56 4.62
C SER A 10 -0.83 -4.97 5.19
N LEU A 11 0.00 -5.89 4.68
CA LEU A 11 0.08 -7.22 5.27
C LEU A 11 0.63 -7.17 6.71
N ILE A 12 1.66 -6.38 6.96
CA ILE A 12 2.25 -6.26 8.31
C ILE A 12 1.18 -5.84 9.32
N ASP A 13 0.34 -4.89 8.91
CA ASP A 13 -0.81 -4.43 9.68
C ASP A 13 -1.84 -5.55 9.90
N LEU A 14 -2.15 -6.34 8.86
CA LEU A 14 -3.03 -7.51 8.95
C LEU A 14 -2.52 -8.54 9.96
N VAL A 15 -1.24 -8.93 9.87
CA VAL A 15 -0.62 -9.90 10.77
C VAL A 15 -0.64 -9.40 12.22
N THR A 16 -0.33 -8.12 12.42
CA THR A 16 -0.34 -7.48 13.75
C THR A 16 -1.75 -7.46 14.35
N MET A 17 -2.77 -7.12 13.56
CA MET A 17 -4.15 -7.10 14.00
C MET A 17 -4.67 -8.51 14.31
N VAL A 18 -4.33 -9.51 13.49
CA VAL A 18 -4.70 -10.90 13.74
C VAL A 18 -4.08 -11.43 15.04
N ASP A 19 -2.80 -11.12 15.29
CA ASP A 19 -2.14 -11.52 16.53
C ASP A 19 -2.76 -10.83 17.76
N THR A 20 -3.11 -9.55 17.63
CA THR A 20 -3.83 -8.79 18.67
C THR A 20 -5.20 -9.40 18.99
N LEU A 21 -5.97 -9.79 17.97
CA LEU A 21 -7.26 -10.46 18.15
C LEU A 21 -7.09 -11.82 18.84
N ARG A 22 -6.06 -12.58 18.46
CA ARG A 22 -5.75 -13.87 19.10
C ARG A 22 -5.39 -13.71 20.58
N GLY A 23 -4.61 -12.69 20.94
CA GLY A 23 -4.31 -12.37 22.34
C GLY A 23 -5.55 -12.10 23.19
N ARG A 24 -6.68 -11.77 22.55
CA ARG A 24 -8.00 -11.57 23.18
C ARG A 24 -8.92 -12.80 23.08
N GLY A 25 -8.44 -13.92 22.53
CA GLY A 25 -9.23 -15.13 22.29
C GLY A 25 -10.22 -14.99 21.13
N ILE A 26 -10.05 -14.01 20.24
CA ILE A 26 -10.95 -13.77 19.12
C ILE A 26 -10.40 -14.46 17.87
N GLY A 27 -11.20 -15.36 17.29
CA GLY A 27 -10.89 -16.00 16.01
C GLY A 27 -11.04 -15.03 14.84
N PHE A 28 -10.15 -15.14 13.85
CA PHE A 28 -10.19 -14.34 12.63
C PHE A 28 -10.25 -15.26 11.42
N GLN A 29 -11.22 -15.04 10.53
CA GLN A 29 -11.38 -15.83 9.30
C GLN A 29 -11.67 -14.91 8.12
N VAL A 30 -11.04 -15.20 6.98
CA VAL A 30 -11.32 -14.57 5.69
C VAL A 30 -12.33 -15.41 4.93
N LEU A 31 -13.37 -14.81 4.36
CA LEU A 31 -14.47 -15.53 3.71
C LEU A 31 -14.30 -15.66 2.19
N THR A 32 -13.45 -14.83 1.57
CA THR A 32 -13.26 -14.83 0.12
C THR A 32 -11.82 -14.55 -0.30
N GLY A 33 -11.45 -15.00 -1.50
CA GLY A 33 -10.12 -14.81 -2.08
C GLY A 33 -9.14 -15.91 -1.73
N ALA A 34 -7.87 -15.71 -2.10
CA ALA A 34 -6.81 -16.72 -1.94
C ALA A 34 -6.50 -17.11 -0.48
N LEU A 35 -6.96 -16.31 0.49
CA LEU A 35 -6.78 -16.56 1.91
C LEU A 35 -8.03 -17.17 2.59
N ALA A 36 -9.08 -17.52 1.84
CA ALA A 36 -10.33 -18.03 2.41
C ALA A 36 -10.18 -19.41 3.07
N ASP A 37 -9.33 -20.27 2.50
CA ASP A 37 -9.08 -21.63 2.99
C ASP A 37 -7.97 -21.67 4.06
N ILE A 38 -7.37 -20.53 4.37
CA ILE A 38 -6.29 -20.43 5.37
C ILE A 38 -6.91 -20.05 6.70
N ASP A 39 -6.72 -20.91 7.72
CA ASP A 39 -7.05 -20.59 9.11
C ASP A 39 -5.88 -19.87 9.81
N PRO A 40 -5.97 -18.55 10.04
CA PRO A 40 -4.94 -17.74 10.71
C PRO A 40 -4.83 -18.05 12.21
N GLY A 41 -5.75 -18.83 12.77
CA GLY A 41 -5.68 -19.36 14.14
C GLY A 41 -4.61 -20.44 14.30
N THR A 42 -4.24 -21.15 13.22
CA THR A 42 -3.21 -22.20 13.24
C THR A 42 -1.80 -21.65 13.04
N ALA A 43 -0.77 -22.40 13.46
CA ALA A 43 0.63 -22.03 13.21
C ALA A 43 0.93 -21.97 11.71
N ASP A 44 0.44 -22.95 10.95
CA ASP A 44 0.66 -23.05 9.51
C ASP A 44 -0.03 -21.92 8.75
N GLY A 45 -1.28 -21.61 9.10
CA GLY A 45 -2.00 -20.51 8.46
C GLY A 45 -1.40 -19.14 8.74
N ARG A 46 -0.79 -18.94 9.91
CA ARG A 46 0.00 -17.73 10.19
C ARG A 46 1.26 -17.64 9.34
N SER A 47 2.02 -18.73 9.25
CA SER A 47 3.22 -18.79 8.41
C SER A 47 2.87 -18.50 6.95
N MET A 48 1.77 -19.08 6.46
CA MET A 48 1.27 -18.86 5.10
C MET A 48 0.87 -17.39 4.89
N LEU A 49 0.17 -16.78 5.85
CA LEU A 49 -0.20 -15.37 5.81
C LEU A 49 1.05 -14.48 5.70
N GLN A 50 2.10 -14.77 6.45
CA GLN A 50 3.37 -14.03 6.40
C GLN A 50 4.06 -14.18 5.04
N VAL A 51 4.14 -15.40 4.49
CA VAL A 51 4.75 -15.66 3.18
C VAL A 51 4.00 -14.92 2.07
N VAL A 52 2.67 -15.05 2.03
CA VAL A 52 1.84 -14.47 0.97
C VAL A 52 1.98 -12.95 0.91
N GLY A 53 1.96 -12.24 2.04
CA GLY A 53 2.16 -10.79 1.94
C GLY A 53 3.60 -10.34 1.97
N ALA A 54 4.59 -11.16 2.36
CA ALA A 54 5.98 -10.86 2.03
C ALA A 54 6.16 -10.81 0.50
N MET A 55 5.51 -11.73 -0.22
CA MET A 55 5.44 -11.71 -1.68
C MET A 55 4.67 -10.47 -2.19
N GLY A 56 3.51 -10.17 -1.62
CA GLY A 56 2.73 -8.98 -1.98
C GLY A 56 3.48 -7.64 -1.76
N GLU A 57 4.23 -7.50 -0.66
CA GLU A 57 5.08 -6.31 -0.43
C GLU A 57 6.25 -6.26 -1.42
N SER A 58 6.84 -7.40 -1.78
CA SER A 58 7.91 -7.48 -2.77
C SER A 58 7.43 -7.03 -4.15
N GLU A 59 6.26 -7.51 -4.59
CA GLU A 59 5.63 -7.07 -5.85
C GLU A 59 5.32 -5.57 -5.83
N ARG A 60 4.78 -5.08 -4.72
CA ARG A 60 4.51 -3.64 -4.54
C ARG A 60 5.79 -2.81 -4.59
N SER A 61 6.88 -3.30 -4.01
CA SER A 61 8.19 -2.65 -4.07
C SER A 61 8.70 -2.57 -5.52
N LEU A 62 8.62 -3.67 -6.26
CA LEU A 62 9.01 -3.72 -7.68
C LEU A 62 8.17 -2.77 -8.55
N ILE A 63 6.85 -2.68 -8.30
CA ILE A 63 5.99 -1.73 -9.00
C ILE A 63 6.43 -0.28 -8.73
N LYS A 64 6.75 0.07 -7.48
CA LYS A 64 7.24 1.40 -7.12
C LYS A 64 8.58 1.71 -7.77
N GLU A 65 9.50 0.76 -7.79
CA GLU A 65 10.81 0.89 -8.43
C GLU A 65 10.66 1.18 -9.92
N ARG A 66 9.83 0.39 -10.62
CA ARG A 66 9.54 0.60 -12.05
C ARG A 66 8.87 1.94 -12.32
N ALA A 67 7.92 2.34 -11.47
CA ALA A 67 7.26 3.64 -11.59
C ALA A 67 8.29 4.77 -11.44
N ARG A 68 9.24 4.64 -10.50
CA ARG A 68 10.28 5.64 -10.30
C ARG A 68 11.24 5.72 -11.49
N ALA A 69 11.68 4.58 -12.01
CA ALA A 69 12.50 4.52 -13.21
C ALA A 69 11.81 5.21 -14.41
N GLY A 70 10.50 4.99 -14.57
CA GLY A 70 9.71 5.66 -15.61
C GLY A 70 9.62 7.18 -15.42
N LEU A 71 9.45 7.65 -14.17
CA LEU A 71 9.45 9.09 -13.86
C LEU A 71 10.80 9.75 -14.14
N ASP A 72 11.90 9.07 -13.79
CA ASP A 72 13.25 9.61 -14.01
C ASP A 72 13.59 9.64 -15.52
N ALA A 73 13.16 8.64 -16.30
CA ALA A 73 13.25 8.68 -17.76
C ALA A 73 12.41 9.82 -18.38
N ALA A 74 11.19 10.05 -17.90
CA ALA A 74 10.33 11.14 -18.37
C ALA A 74 10.94 12.53 -18.06
N LYS A 75 11.55 12.69 -16.88
CA LYS A 75 12.29 13.91 -16.51
C LYS A 75 13.49 14.15 -17.43
N ALA A 76 14.25 13.11 -17.76
CA ALA A 76 15.36 13.23 -18.71
C ALA A 76 14.90 13.67 -20.11
N GLN A 77 13.66 13.36 -20.49
CA GLN A 77 13.01 13.84 -21.73
C GLN A 77 12.38 15.25 -21.58
N GLY A 78 12.62 15.95 -20.48
CA GLY A 78 12.10 17.31 -20.25
C GLY A 78 10.68 17.38 -19.69
N ARG A 79 10.07 16.26 -19.31
CA ARG A 79 8.74 16.26 -18.66
C ARG A 79 8.89 16.45 -17.15
N THR A 80 8.54 17.64 -16.65
CA THR A 80 8.64 17.98 -15.22
C THR A 80 7.61 17.24 -14.35
N GLY A 81 6.42 16.98 -14.89
CA GLY A 81 5.30 16.41 -14.12
C GLY A 81 4.72 17.39 -13.09
N GLY A 82 3.79 16.91 -12.25
CA GLY A 82 3.14 17.73 -11.22
C GLY A 82 2.02 18.64 -11.73
N ARG A 83 1.48 19.48 -10.84
CA ARG A 83 0.43 20.46 -11.16
C ARG A 83 1.04 21.59 -11.99
N PRO A 84 0.47 21.94 -13.16
CA PRO A 84 0.90 23.11 -13.91
C PRO A 84 0.81 24.39 -13.07
N THR A 85 1.81 25.27 -13.20
CA THR A 85 1.75 26.61 -12.62
C THR A 85 0.62 27.40 -13.29
N VAL A 86 -0.24 28.00 -12.47
CA VAL A 86 -1.30 28.93 -12.90
C VAL A 86 -0.96 30.39 -12.59
N VAL A 87 0.19 30.62 -11.96
CA VAL A 87 0.65 31.95 -11.55
C VAL A 87 1.71 32.38 -12.56
N ASP A 88 1.38 33.38 -13.38
CA ASP A 88 2.34 34.08 -14.22
C ASP A 88 3.05 35.19 -13.44
N GLU A 89 4.05 35.82 -14.07
CA GLU A 89 4.82 36.93 -13.48
C GLU A 89 3.92 38.13 -13.09
N ASP A 90 2.82 38.36 -13.83
CA ASP A 90 1.89 39.45 -13.55
C ASP A 90 1.12 39.19 -12.25
N VAL A 91 0.61 37.97 -12.08
CA VAL A 91 -0.08 37.56 -10.85
C VAL A 91 0.86 37.54 -9.64
N LEU A 92 2.13 37.15 -9.82
CA LEU A 92 3.15 37.22 -8.75
C LEU A 92 3.45 38.65 -8.32
N THR A 93 3.53 39.58 -9.29
CA THR A 93 3.80 41.00 -9.04
C THR A 93 2.65 41.63 -8.25
N VAL A 94 1.40 41.36 -8.65
CA VAL A 94 0.20 41.82 -7.93
C VAL A 94 0.14 41.27 -6.51
N ALA A 95 0.51 40.01 -6.30
CA ALA A 95 0.46 39.37 -4.99
C ALA A 95 1.53 39.89 -4.00
N ARG A 96 2.72 40.28 -4.49
CA ARG A 96 3.82 40.80 -3.65
C ARG A 96 3.69 42.28 -3.30
N GLY A 97 2.88 43.04 -4.04
CA GLY A 97 2.61 44.45 -3.80
C GLY A 97 1.49 44.74 -2.79
N ARG A 98 0.86 43.70 -2.22
CA ARG A 98 -0.15 43.76 -1.15
C ARG A 98 0.46 43.37 0.19
#